data_AF-A0A7D5ZKG2-F1
#
_entry.id   AF-A0A7D5ZKG2-F1
#
_cell.length_a   1.000
_cell.length_b   1.000
_cell.length_c   1.000
_cell.angle_alpha   90.00
_cell.angle_beta   90.00
_cell.angle_gamma   90.00
#
_symmetry.space_group_name_H-M   'P 1'
#
loop_
_entity.id
_entity.type
_entity.pdbx_description
1 polymer ?
#
loop_
_entity_poly.entity_id
_entity_poly.type
_entity_poly.pdbx_seq_one_letter_code
_entity_poly.pdbx_strand_id
1 'polypeptide(L)'
;MGEQLAIEMLHKETGLTFKPLQNGSGHGCDGCLVSINGDKITVVVMDAKSSQNGVDKAMNAAGDPLQRLRGWLDKENIGGAAENEALAIQLQQAIGKGADVKGITVKVGVPAPGASGKTQFRVESWPKK
;
A
#
# COMPACT_ATOMS: atom_id res chain seq x y z
N MET A 1 -6.71 2.88 -12.61
CA MET A 1 -8.00 2.14 -12.42
C MET A 1 -7.88 1.01 -11.41
N GLY A 2 -6.89 0.10 -11.51
CA GLY A 2 -6.69 -0.98 -10.53
C GLY A 2 -6.34 -0.51 -9.10
N GLU A 3 -5.71 0.65 -8.97
CA GLU A 3 -5.29 1.24 -7.69
C GLU A 3 -6.45 1.73 -6.83
N GLN A 4 -7.32 2.58 -7.38
CA GLN A 4 -8.49 3.07 -6.65
C GLN A 4 -9.44 1.93 -6.28
N LEU A 5 -9.57 0.93 -7.17
CA LEU A 5 -10.28 -0.31 -6.89
C LEU A 5 -9.64 -1.12 -5.74
N ALA A 6 -8.30 -1.19 -5.68
CA ALA A 6 -7.59 -1.86 -4.60
C ALA A 6 -7.81 -1.17 -3.26
N ILE A 7 -7.74 0.17 -3.22
CA ILE A 7 -8.02 0.98 -2.03
C ILE A 7 -9.47 0.77 -1.55
N GLU A 8 -10.44 0.84 -2.46
CA GLU A 8 -11.85 0.68 -2.14
C GLU A 8 -12.16 -0.72 -1.63
N MET A 9 -11.61 -1.76 -2.27
CA MET A 9 -11.79 -3.14 -1.83
C MET A 9 -11.14 -3.39 -0.47
N LEU A 10 -9.96 -2.83 -0.20
CA LEU A 10 -9.34 -2.91 1.11
C LEU A 10 -10.13 -2.23 2.21
N HIS A 11 -10.68 -1.05 1.93
CA HIS A 11 -11.58 -0.39 2.88
C HIS A 11 -12.78 -1.30 3.19
N LYS A 12 -13.38 -1.92 2.18
CA LYS A 12 -14.50 -2.86 2.34
C LYS A 12 -14.13 -4.12 3.13
N GLU A 13 -12.96 -4.71 2.89
CA GLU A 13 -12.52 -5.95 3.55
C GLU A 13 -12.01 -5.73 4.98
N THR A 14 -11.40 -4.57 5.26
CA THR A 14 -10.73 -4.32 6.55
C THR A 14 -11.46 -3.33 7.46
N GLY A 15 -12.40 -2.53 6.92
CA GLY A 15 -13.03 -1.41 7.62
C GLY A 15 -12.10 -0.21 7.88
N LEU A 16 -10.88 -0.22 7.34
CA LEU A 16 -9.86 0.81 7.59
C LEU A 16 -9.84 1.87 6.48
N THR A 17 -9.62 3.13 6.84
CA THR A 17 -9.44 4.23 5.87
C THR A 17 -7.99 4.29 5.41
N PHE A 18 -7.77 4.14 4.10
CA PHE A 18 -6.45 4.20 3.48
C PHE A 18 -6.14 5.62 3.00
N LYS A 19 -4.93 6.11 3.28
CA LYS A 19 -4.40 7.31 2.64
C LYS A 19 -3.29 6.89 1.68
N PRO A 20 -3.45 7.06 0.35
CA PRO A 20 -2.36 6.79 -0.58
C PRO A 20 -1.23 7.78 -0.31
N LEU A 21 -0.01 7.29 -0.12
CA LEU A 21 1.16 8.14 -0.13
C LEU A 21 1.64 8.17 -1.58
N GLN A 22 1.15 9.14 -2.35
CA GLN A 22 1.53 9.24 -3.76
C GLN A 22 3.01 9.58 -3.88
N ASN A 23 3.80 8.61 -4.32
CA ASN A 23 5.13 8.89 -4.82
C ASN A 23 5.03 9.47 -6.25
N GLY A 24 5.99 10.29 -6.65
CA GLY A 24 5.98 10.95 -7.97
C GLY A 24 6.12 10.02 -9.18
N SER A 25 6.15 8.70 -8.99
CA SER A 25 6.46 7.72 -10.04
C SER A 25 5.29 7.42 -10.98
N GLY A 26 4.05 7.81 -10.62
CA GLY A 26 2.86 7.46 -11.38
C GLY A 26 2.56 5.95 -11.44
N HIS A 27 3.30 5.13 -10.68
CA HIS A 27 3.17 3.69 -10.65
C HIS A 27 2.48 3.21 -9.37
N GLY A 28 1.14 3.18 -9.44
CA GLY A 28 0.32 2.26 -8.67
C GLY A 28 0.12 2.56 -7.19
N CYS A 29 -0.80 1.79 -6.62
CA CYS A 29 -1.25 1.90 -5.23
C CYS A 29 -0.19 1.41 -4.25
N ASP A 30 0.85 2.19 -4.09
CA ASP A 30 1.78 2.11 -3.00
C ASP A 30 1.29 3.06 -1.91
N GLY A 31 1.06 2.55 -0.71
CA GLY A 31 0.65 3.43 0.38
C GLY A 31 0.72 2.76 1.72
N CYS A 32 0.39 3.52 2.75
CA CYS A 32 0.46 3.03 4.10
C CYS A 32 -0.76 3.45 4.92
N LEU A 33 -1.19 2.55 5.81
CA LEU A 33 -2.21 2.83 6.81
C LEU A 33 -1.52 3.08 8.14
N VAL A 34 -2.08 4.00 8.93
CA VAL A 34 -1.75 4.12 10.35
C VAL A 34 -2.96 3.65 11.15
N SER A 35 -2.81 2.56 11.87
CA SER A 35 -3.78 2.10 12.86
C SER A 35 -3.27 2.45 14.25
N ILE A 36 -4.11 3.10 15.05
CA ILE A 36 -3.82 3.45 16.44
C ILE A 36 -4.75 2.60 17.32
N ASN A 37 -4.18 1.74 18.15
CA ASN A 37 -4.92 0.93 19.12
C ASN A 37 -4.33 1.16 20.52
N GLY A 38 -4.96 2.05 21.30
CA GLY A 38 -4.37 2.60 22.51
C GLY A 38 -3.04 3.31 22.17
N ASP A 39 -1.98 2.98 22.91
CA ASP A 39 -0.63 3.52 22.66
C ASP A 39 0.11 2.81 21.50
N LYS A 40 -0.45 1.71 20.98
CA LYS A 40 0.19 0.94 19.91
C LYS A 40 -0.17 1.55 18.55
N ILE A 41 0.83 2.12 17.91
CA ILE A 41 0.75 2.54 16.51
C ILE A 41 1.24 1.38 15.63
N THR A 42 0.41 0.96 14.67
CA THR A 42 0.79 0.01 13.62
C THR A 42 0.72 0.71 12.28
N VAL A 43 1.84 0.72 11.55
CA VAL A 43 1.88 1.17 10.17
C VAL A 43 1.78 -0.04 9.26
N VAL A 44 0.76 -0.10 8.42
CA VAL A 44 0.59 -1.16 7.42
C VAL A 44 1.04 -0.63 6.08
N VAL A 45 2.13 -1.16 5.55
CA VAL A 45 2.70 -0.85 4.24
C VAL A 45 2.08 -1.78 3.23
N MET A 46 1.61 -1.21 2.14
CA MET A 46 0.86 -1.91 1.12
C MET A 46 1.50 -1.72 -0.24
N ASP A 47 1.76 -2.82 -0.93
CA ASP A 47 2.25 -2.83 -2.31
C ASP A 47 1.23 -3.59 -3.17
N ALA A 48 0.68 -2.91 -4.19
CA ALA A 48 -0.30 -3.49 -5.10
C ALA A 48 0.38 -4.12 -6.32
N LYS A 49 0.03 -5.39 -6.60
CA LYS A 49 0.51 -6.16 -7.75
C LYS A 49 -0.68 -6.59 -8.60
N SER A 50 -0.67 -6.22 -9.88
CA SER A 50 -1.72 -6.62 -10.82
C SER A 50 -1.23 -7.64 -11.83
N SER A 51 -2.13 -8.49 -12.32
CA SER A 51 -1.89 -9.39 -13.45
C SER A 51 -3.09 -9.47 -14.37
N GLN A 52 -2.84 -9.52 -15.68
CA GLN A 52 -3.86 -9.78 -16.69
C GLN A 52 -4.21 -11.26 -16.83
N ASN A 53 -3.43 -12.13 -16.18
CA ASN A 53 -3.56 -13.59 -16.27
C ASN A 53 -4.25 -14.18 -15.01
N GLY A 54 -5.08 -13.38 -14.34
CA GLY A 54 -5.77 -13.75 -13.10
C GLY A 54 -5.00 -13.40 -11.82
N VAL A 55 -5.72 -13.34 -10.70
CA VAL A 55 -5.16 -12.88 -9.40
C VAL A 55 -4.04 -13.78 -8.88
N ASP A 56 -4.09 -15.08 -9.15
CA ASP A 56 -3.06 -16.04 -8.73
C ASP A 56 -1.73 -15.85 -9.48
N LYS A 57 -1.73 -15.11 -10.58
CA LYS A 57 -0.52 -14.74 -11.34
C LYS A 57 -0.01 -13.36 -10.98
N ALA A 58 -0.66 -12.62 -10.09
CA ALA A 58 -0.11 -11.40 -9.53
C ALA A 58 1.02 -11.76 -8.57
N MET A 59 2.17 -11.10 -8.73
CA MET A 59 3.35 -11.33 -7.91
C MET A 59 3.12 -10.93 -6.45
N ASN A 60 4.00 -11.40 -5.56
CA ASN A 60 4.09 -10.85 -4.22
C ASN A 60 4.90 -9.55 -4.21
N ALA A 61 4.64 -8.71 -3.21
CA ALA A 61 5.55 -7.63 -2.86
C ALA A 61 6.94 -8.20 -2.52
N ALA A 62 7.97 -7.45 -2.86
CA ALA A 62 9.37 -7.84 -2.67
C ALA A 62 10.09 -6.84 -1.75
N GLY A 63 11.09 -7.34 -1.02
CA GLY A 63 11.88 -6.54 -0.08
C GLY A 63 11.27 -6.50 1.33
N ASP A 64 11.78 -5.57 2.15
CA ASP A 64 11.27 -5.32 3.50
C ASP A 64 10.25 -4.16 3.49
N PRO A 65 9.07 -4.33 4.11
CA PRO A 65 8.05 -3.29 4.16
C PRO A 65 8.52 -1.97 4.80
N LEU A 66 9.35 -2.04 5.85
CA LEU A 66 9.84 -0.84 6.53
C LEU A 66 10.86 -0.10 5.66
N GLN A 67 11.77 -0.82 4.98
CA GLN A 67 12.68 -0.21 4.01
C GLN A 67 11.92 0.44 2.86
N ARG A 68 10.88 -0.23 2.34
CA ARG A 68 10.03 0.33 1.29
C ARG A 68 9.36 1.62 1.76
N LEU A 69 8.74 1.61 2.93
CA LEU A 69 8.11 2.79 3.52
C LEU A 69 9.12 3.93 3.70
N ARG A 70 10.33 3.64 4.20
CA ARG A 70 11.40 4.65 4.35
C ARG A 70 11.79 5.27 3.02
N GLY A 71 11.90 4.47 1.95
CA GLY A 71 12.17 4.98 0.61
C GLY A 71 11.08 5.92 0.10
N TRP A 72 9.80 5.60 0.37
CA TRP A 72 8.69 6.50 0.02
C TRP A 72 8.64 7.76 0.86
N LEU A 73 9.03 7.68 2.13
CA LEU A 73 9.08 8.80 3.07
C LEU A 73 10.27 9.73 2.85
N ASP A 74 11.20 9.38 1.97
CA ASP A 74 12.29 10.25 1.61
C ASP A 74 11.76 11.46 0.83
N LYS A 75 12.23 12.67 1.18
CA LYS A 75 11.67 13.95 0.68
C LYS A 75 11.74 14.07 -0.84
N GLU A 76 12.68 13.38 -1.48
CA GLU A 76 12.83 13.37 -2.94
C GLU A 76 11.73 12.54 -3.64
N ASN A 77 11.04 11.66 -2.91
CA ASN A 77 10.05 10.72 -3.46
C ASN A 77 8.60 11.06 -3.11
N ILE A 78 8.36 11.96 -2.15
CA ILE A 78 7.02 12.38 -1.75
C ILE A 78 6.53 13.43 -2.75
N GLY A 79 5.42 13.17 -3.45
CA GLY A 79 4.81 14.16 -4.32
C GLY A 79 4.50 15.44 -3.53
N GLY A 80 4.99 16.60 -4.00
CA GLY A 80 5.12 17.87 -3.26
C GLY A 80 3.84 18.57 -2.81
N ALA A 81 2.75 17.84 -2.55
CA ALA A 81 1.58 18.34 -1.86
C ALA A 81 1.84 18.38 -0.34
N ALA A 82 1.51 19.51 0.31
CA ALA A 82 1.72 19.73 1.75
C ALA A 82 1.07 18.66 2.66
N GLU A 83 -0.04 18.06 2.22
CA GLU A 83 -0.71 16.98 2.94
C GLU A 83 0.12 15.69 2.99
N ASN A 84 0.91 15.41 1.94
CA ASN A 84 1.80 14.26 1.91
C ASN A 84 3.02 14.49 2.81
N GLU A 85 3.53 15.71 2.88
CA GLU A 85 4.65 16.08 3.76
C GLU A 85 4.27 15.93 5.24
N ALA A 86 3.09 16.44 5.63
CA ALA A 86 2.61 16.31 7.01
C ALA A 86 2.40 14.84 7.42
N LEU A 87 1.80 14.04 6.53
CA LEU A 87 1.63 12.60 6.75
C LEU A 87 2.99 11.89 6.84
N ALA A 88 3.95 12.25 5.99
CA ALA A 88 5.28 11.67 6.01
C ALA A 88 6.03 11.95 7.31
N ILE A 89 5.98 13.20 7.80
CA ILE A 89 6.59 13.57 9.09
C ILE A 89 5.96 12.76 10.23
N GLN A 90 4.63 12.63 10.26
CA GLN A 90 3.94 11.85 11.29
C GLN A 90 4.34 10.37 11.27
N LEU A 91 4.47 9.79 10.07
CA LEU A 91 4.91 8.41 9.88
C LEU A 91 6.36 8.21 10.33
N GLN A 92 7.27 9.11 9.95
CA GLN A 92 8.67 9.07 10.40
C GLN A 92 8.78 9.14 11.92
N GLN A 93 8.01 10.02 12.56
CA GLN A 93 7.96 10.14 14.02
C GLN A 93 7.41 8.88 14.69
N ALA A 94 6.32 8.30 14.16
CA ALA A 94 5.74 7.06 14.69
C ALA A 94 6.73 5.89 14.60
N ILE A 95 7.42 5.75 13.48
CA ILE A 95 8.48 4.73 13.29
C ILE A 95 9.61 4.97 14.28
N GLY A 96 10.07 6.21 14.46
CA GLY A 96 11.11 6.56 15.44
C GLY A 96 10.72 6.28 16.89
N LYS A 97 9.42 6.29 17.20
CA LYS A 97 8.85 5.92 18.51
C LYS A 97 8.56 4.43 18.67
N GLY A 98 8.89 3.60 17.68
CA GLY A 98 8.73 2.14 17.76
C GLY A 98 7.39 1.61 17.24
N ALA A 99 6.71 2.33 16.35
CA ALA A 99 5.51 1.81 15.68
C ALA A 99 5.81 0.46 14.99
N ASP A 100 4.86 -0.48 15.09
CA ASP A 100 4.95 -1.77 14.41
C ASP A 100 4.70 -1.60 12.92
N VAL A 101 5.64 -2.01 12.07
CA VAL A 101 5.50 -1.91 10.63
C VAL A 101 5.24 -3.29 10.03
N LYS A 102 4.07 -3.44 9.38
CA LYS A 102 3.62 -4.67 8.74
C LYS A 102 3.44 -4.47 7.25
N GLY A 103 3.80 -5.46 6.45
CA GLY A 103 3.54 -5.45 5.01
C GLY A 103 2.29 -6.24 4.66
N ILE A 104 1.55 -5.77 3.66
CA ILE A 104 0.60 -6.58 2.90
C ILE A 104 0.88 -6.43 1.39
N THR A 105 0.65 -7.51 0.64
CA THR A 105 0.53 -7.47 -0.82
C THR A 105 -0.93 -7.46 -1.18
N VAL A 106 -1.30 -6.56 -2.09
CA VAL A 106 -2.63 -6.51 -2.67
C VAL A 106 -2.59 -7.01 -4.09
N LYS A 107 -3.20 -8.15 -4.33
CA LYS A 107 -3.23 -8.79 -5.64
C LYS A 107 -4.51 -8.47 -6.37
N VAL A 108 -4.37 -8.00 -7.60
CA VAL A 108 -5.50 -7.68 -8.48
C VAL A 108 -5.38 -8.46 -9.78
N GLY A 109 -6.33 -9.35 -10.03
CA GLY A 109 -6.52 -9.96 -11.35
C GLY A 109 -7.41 -9.05 -12.19
N VAL A 110 -6.88 -8.45 -13.24
CA VAL A 110 -7.68 -7.64 -14.19
C VAL A 110 -7.86 -8.41 -15.49
N PRO A 111 -9.02 -8.36 -16.16
CA PRO A 111 -9.15 -8.91 -17.50
C PRO A 111 -8.15 -8.24 -18.47
N ALA A 112 -7.64 -9.00 -19.43
CA ALA A 112 -6.87 -8.43 -20.53
C ALA A 112 -7.72 -7.41 -21.32
N PRO A 113 -7.11 -6.40 -21.96
CA PRO A 113 -7.83 -5.44 -22.79
C PRO A 113 -8.68 -6.17 -23.85
N GLY A 114 -9.98 -5.87 -23.90
CA GLY A 114 -10.92 -6.51 -24.83
C GLY A 114 -11.48 -7.86 -24.36
N ALA A 115 -11.03 -8.42 -23.23
CA ALA A 115 -11.60 -9.62 -22.63
C ALA A 115 -12.74 -9.28 -21.65
N SER A 116 -13.82 -10.06 -21.71
CA SER A 116 -14.86 -10.02 -20.68
C SER A 116 -14.44 -10.86 -19.48
N GLY A 117 -14.66 -10.33 -18.27
CA GLY A 117 -14.30 -11.02 -17.02
C GLY A 117 -14.48 -10.11 -15.82
N LYS A 118 -14.62 -10.70 -14.63
CA LYS A 118 -14.68 -9.94 -13.37
C LYS A 118 -13.26 -9.71 -12.85
N THR A 119 -13.00 -8.52 -12.34
CA THR A 119 -11.80 -8.25 -11.56
C THR A 119 -11.78 -9.14 -10.32
N GLN A 120 -10.63 -9.73 -10.02
CA GLN A 120 -10.41 -10.59 -8.86
C GLN A 120 -9.49 -9.88 -7.87
N PHE A 121 -9.67 -10.17 -6.58
CA PHE A 121 -8.93 -9.52 -5.50
C PHE A 121 -8.47 -10.51 -4.45
N ARG A 122 -7.26 -10.29 -3.92
CA ARG A 122 -6.73 -11.02 -2.76
C ARG A 122 -5.75 -10.14 -1.99
N VAL A 123 -5.79 -10.22 -0.67
CA VAL A 123 -4.78 -9.63 0.21
C VAL A 123 -3.96 -10.74 0.82
N GLU A 124 -2.64 -10.62 0.75
CA GLU A 124 -1.70 -11.58 1.34
C GLU A 124 -0.73 -10.85 2.26
N SER A 125 -0.24 -11.54 3.30
CA SER A 125 0.81 -10.99 4.16
C SER A 125 2.09 -10.76 3.35
N TRP A 126 2.73 -9.62 3.53
CA TRP A 126 4.08 -9.37 3.03
C TRP A 126 5.06 -9.47 4.23
N PRO A 127 5.69 -10.64 4.43
CA PRO A 127 6.61 -10.83 5.54
C PRO A 127 7.88 -10.01 5.34
N LYS A 128 8.50 -9.58 6.44
CA LYS A 128 9.85 -9.03 6.45
C LYS A 128 10.79 -10.12 5.94
N LYS A 129 11.43 -9.87 4.79
CA LYS A 129 12.47 -10.74 4.24
C LYS A 129 13.84 -10.19 4.60
#